data_AF-A0A9C9NI03-F1
#
_entry.id   AF-A0A9C9NI03-F1
#
_cell.length_a   1.000
_cell.length_b   1.000
_cell.length_c   1.000
_cell.angle_alpha   90.00
_cell.angle_beta   90.00
_cell.angle_gamma   90.00
#
_symmetry.space_group_name_H-M   'P 1'
#
loop_
_entity.id
_entity.type
_entity.pdbx_description
1 polymer ?
#
loop_
_entity_poly.entity_id
_entity_poly.type
_entity_poly.pdbx_seq_one_letter_code
_entity_poly.pdbx_strand_id
1 'polypeptide(L)' 'VVVFRNAKSGDLNIVFRRPDGNYGWVDPSTYAGDA' A
#
# COMPACT_ATOMS: atom_id res chain seq x y z
N VAL A 1 -1.74 11.08 0.88
CA VAL A 1 -1.67 9.72 0.30
C VAL A 1 -0.44 9.67 -0.57
N VAL A 2 0.31 8.57 -0.51
CA VAL A 2 1.49 8.33 -1.33
C VAL A 2 1.34 6.95 -1.97
N VAL A 3 1.63 6.86 -3.26
CA VAL A 3 1.69 5.60 -4.01
C VAL A 3 3.12 5.46 -4.53
N PHE A 4 3.71 4.29 -4.34
CA PHE A 4 5.09 4.04 -4.75
C PHE A 4 5.27 2.57 -5.17
N ARG A 5 6.32 2.32 -5.95
CA ARG A 5 6.80 0.97 -6.22
C ARG A 5 7.79 0.58 -5.14
N ASN A 6 7.53 -0.53 -4.46
CA ASN A 6 8.43 -1.07 -3.45
C ASN A 6 9.75 -1.48 -4.10
N ALA A 7 10.87 -0.97 -3.58
CA ALA A 7 12.17 -1.30 -4.16
C ALA A 7 12.59 -2.77 -3.93
N LYS A 8 12.04 -3.43 -2.90
CA LYS A 8 12.36 -4.81 -2.56
C LYS A 8 11.51 -5.81 -3.33
N SER A 9 10.18 -5.65 -3.30
CA SER A 9 9.27 -6.61 -3.95
C SER A 9 8.93 -6.23 -5.39
N GLY A 10 9.10 -4.97 -5.77
CA GLY A 10 8.66 -4.46 -7.07
C GLY A 10 7.16 -4.17 -7.12
N ASP A 11 6.38 -4.45 -6.07
CA ASP A 11 4.93 -4.25 -6.07
C ASP A 11 4.54 -2.79 -5.84
N LEU A 12 3.27 -2.47 -6.13
CA LEU A 12 2.70 -1.19 -5.73
C LEU A 12 2.33 -1.23 -4.25
N ASN A 13 2.65 -0.18 -3.52
CA ASN A 13 2.17 0.04 -2.16
C ASN A 13 1.56 1.44 -2.02
N ILE A 14 0.60 1.55 -1.09
CA ILE A 14 -0.08 2.80 -0.78
C ILE A 14 0.11 3.09 0.71
N VAL A 15 0.54 4.31 1.03
CA VAL A 15 0.66 4.82 2.41
C VAL A 15 -0.20 6.07 2.57
N PHE A 16 -0.92 6.17 3.68
CA PHE A 16 -1.78 7.31 3.99
C PHE A 16 -1.81 7.65 5.48
N ARG A 17 -2.16 8.90 5.79
CA ARG A 17 -2.35 9.36 7.16
C ARG A 17 -3.75 8.94 7.62
N ARG A 18 -3.85 8.22 8.74
CA ARG A 18 -5.12 7.80 9.34
C ARG A 18 -5.65 8.88 10.30
N PRO A 19 -6.96 8.89 10.60
CA PRO A 19 -7.56 9.81 11.58
C PRO A 19 -7.02 9.65 13.01
N ASP A 20 -6.57 8.44 13.36
CA ASP A 20 -5.98 8.12 14.66
C ASP A 20 -4.53 8.59 14.83
N GLY A 21 -3.96 9.25 13.82
CA GLY A 21 -2.59 9.74 13.87
C GLY A 21 -1.53 8.67 13.64
N ASN A 22 -1.88 7.49 13.12
CA ASN A 22 -0.93 6.52 12.58
C ASN A 22 -0.85 6.60 11.04
N TYR A 23 0.04 5.81 10.46
CA TYR A 23 0.09 5.58 9.02
C TYR A 23 -0.58 4.26 8.68
N GLY A 24 -1.48 4.29 7.70
CA GLY A 24 -2.03 3.09 7.07
C GLY A 24 -1.14 2.66 5.91
N TRP A 25 -0.98 1.36 5.75
CA TRP A 25 -0.30 0.72 4.62
C TRP A 25 -1.28 -0.22 3.94
N VAL A 26 -1.35 -0.15 2.61
CA VAL A 26 -2.11 -1.08 1.78
C VAL A 26 -1.17 -1.69 0.74
N ASP A 27 -1.21 -3.01 0.65
CA ASP A 27 -0.64 -3.77 -0.45
C ASP A 27 -1.78 -4.29 -1.34
N PRO A 28 -2.04 -3.64 -2.50
CA PRO A 28 -3.11 -4.02 -3.41
C PRO A 28 -2.98 -5.46 -3.94
N SER A 29 -1.78 -6.05 -3.95
CA SER A 29 -1.58 -7.43 -4.42
C SER A 29 -2.34 -8.45 -3.57
N THR A 30 -2.58 -8.12 -2.28
CA THR A 30 -3.37 -8.95 -1.36
C THR A 30 -4.88 -8.92 -1.64
N TYR A 31 -5.35 -7.94 -2.44
CA TYR A 31 -6.75 -7.81 -2.85
C TYR A 31 -6.98 -8.22 -4.31
N ALA A 32 -5.90 -8.37 -5.09
CA ALA A 32 -5.94 -8.78 -6.49
C ALA A 32 -6.13 -10.31 -6.65
N GLY A 33 -6.93 -10.93 -5.77
CA GLY A 33 -7.22 -12.36 -5.85
C GLY A 33 -7.90 -12.70 -7.18
N ASP A 34 -7.27 -13.62 -7.91
CA ASP A 34 -7.78 -14.33 -9.09
C ASP A 34 -8.30 -13.46 -10.26
N ALA A 35 -7.42 -12.65 -10.86
CA ALA A 35 -7.61 -12.13 -12.23
C ALA A 35 -6.72 -12.88 -13.23
#